data_AF-A0A519PX19-F1
#
_entry.id   AF-A0A519PX19-F1
#
_cell.length_a   1.000
_cell.length_b   1.000
_cell.length_c   1.000
_cell.angle_alpha   90.00
_cell.angle_beta   90.00
_cell.angle_gamma   90.00
#
_symmetry.space_group_name_H-M   'P 1'
#
loop_
_entity.id
_entity.type
_entity.pdbx_description
1 polymer ?
#
loop_
_entity_poly.entity_id
_entity_poly.type
_entity_poly.pdbx_seq_one_letter_code
_entity_poly.pdbx_strand_id
1 'polypeptide(L)' 'MQDGDFDKPMIAIVNTWSTITPCNMHLDRLAKDVRAGVIAAGGYPVDFNTVMVTDGISMGTPGMKASLI' A
#
# COMPACT_ATOMS: atom_id res chain seq x y z
N MET A 1 4.65 -7.44 -17.08
CA MET A 1 5.27 -6.45 -17.97
C MET A 1 5.62 -7.11 -19.28
N GLN A 2 5.22 -6.48 -20.38
CA GLN A 2 5.62 -6.79 -21.76
C GLN A 2 6.21 -5.52 -22.40
N ASP A 3 6.84 -5.63 -23.57
CA ASP A 3 7.53 -4.49 -24.20
C ASP A 3 6.61 -3.26 -24.41
N GLY A 4 5.37 -3.46 -24.82
CA GLY A 4 4.39 -2.38 -24.99
C GLY A 4 3.91 -1.73 -23.68
N ASP A 5 4.29 -2.26 -22.51
CA ASP A 5 4.00 -1.62 -21.22
C ASP A 5 4.99 -0.49 -20.89
N PHE A 6 6.17 -0.45 -21.52
CA PHE A 6 7.17 0.60 -21.28
C PHE A 6 6.71 1.98 -21.79
N ASP A 7 5.76 2.01 -22.73
CA ASP A 7 5.18 3.24 -23.27
C ASP A 7 3.98 3.75 -22.43
N LYS A 8 3.51 2.97 -21.45
CA LYS A 8 2.37 3.32 -20.60
C LYS A 8 2.80 4.18 -19.41
N PRO A 9 1.93 5.07 -18.90
CA PRO A 9 2.20 5.75 -17.65
C PRO A 9 2.32 4.73 -16.51
N MET A 10 3.46 4.75 -15.82
CA MET A 10 3.70 3.92 -14.63
C MET A 10 3.06 4.57 -13.41
N ILE A 11 2.15 3.85 -12.75
CA ILE A 11 1.44 4.35 -11.58
C ILE A 11 1.86 3.56 -10.35
N ALA A 12 2.51 4.23 -9.41
CA ALA A 12 2.86 3.66 -8.12
C ALA A 12 1.63 3.50 -7.24
N ILE A 13 1.37 2.28 -6.76
CA ILE A 13 0.33 1.97 -5.78
C ILE A 13 1.04 1.70 -4.45
N VAL A 14 1.11 2.74 -3.62
CA VAL A 14 1.77 2.70 -2.31
C VAL A 14 0.74 2.43 -1.23
N ASN A 15 0.97 1.39 -0.43
CA ASN A 15 0.08 1.06 0.68
C ASN A 15 0.84 0.61 1.93
N THR A 16 0.11 0.44 3.03
CA THR A 16 0.63 0.05 4.35
C THR A 16 0.10 -1.31 4.80
N TRP A 17 -0.22 -2.22 3.87
CA TRP A 17 -0.76 -3.52 4.23
C TRP A 17 0.15 -4.25 5.22
N SER A 18 -0.48 -4.76 6.28
CA SER A 18 0.17 -5.51 7.35
C SER A 18 -0.86 -6.43 8.02
N THR A 19 -0.39 -7.57 8.53
CA THR A 19 -1.21 -8.51 9.32
C THR A 19 -1.19 -8.20 10.82
N ILE A 20 -0.42 -7.20 11.26
CA ILE A 20 -0.27 -6.86 12.67
C ILE A 20 -1.61 -6.40 13.26
N THR A 21 -2.41 -5.63 12.50
CA THR A 21 -3.66 -5.02 13.00
C THR A 21 -4.78 -5.01 11.97
N PRO A 22 -6.06 -4.93 12.42
CA PRO A 22 -7.21 -4.88 11.52
C PRO A 22 -7.28 -3.60 10.66
N CYS A 23 -6.62 -2.53 11.10
CA CYS A 23 -6.63 -1.24 10.40
C CYS A 23 -6.04 -1.32 8.99
N ASN A 24 -5.07 -2.21 8.74
CA ASN A 24 -4.33 -2.25 7.48
C ASN A 24 -4.41 -3.61 6.76
N MET A 25 -4.99 -4.65 7.39
CA MET A 25 -5.03 -6.00 6.82
C MET A 25 -5.81 -6.13 5.50
N HIS A 26 -6.72 -5.20 5.24
CA HIS A 26 -7.59 -5.22 4.06
C HIS A 26 -7.03 -4.42 2.88
N LEU A 27 -5.90 -3.72 3.06
CA LEU A 27 -5.32 -2.87 2.02
C LEU A 27 -4.78 -3.68 0.83
N ASP A 28 -4.50 -4.98 0.98
CA ASP A 28 -4.13 -5.85 -0.14
C ASP A 28 -5.30 -6.02 -1.13
N ARG A 29 -6.53 -6.08 -0.61
CA ARG A 29 -7.75 -6.20 -1.42
C ARG A 29 -8.02 -4.91 -2.16
N LEU A 30 -7.93 -3.78 -1.48
CA LEU A 30 -8.05 -2.48 -2.13
C LEU A 30 -6.98 -2.27 -3.20
N ALA A 31 -5.74 -2.68 -2.94
CA ALA A 31 -4.67 -2.58 -3.94
C ALA A 31 -4.98 -3.41 -5.20
N LYS A 32 -5.66 -4.57 -5.09
CA LYS A 32 -6.10 -5.37 -6.25
C LYS A 32 -7.09 -4.59 -7.12
N ASP A 33 -8.04 -3.92 -6.50
CA ASP A 33 -9.05 -3.12 -7.21
C ASP A 33 -8.41 -1.89 -7.88
N VAL A 34 -7.47 -1.23 -7.19
CA VAL A 34 -6.70 -0.12 -7.76
C VAL A 34 -5.86 -0.58 -8.95
N ARG A 35 -5.17 -1.73 -8.86
CA ARG A 35 -4.43 -2.31 -10.00
C ARG A 35 -5.33 -2.52 -11.21
N ALA A 36 -6.52 -3.10 -11.01
CA ALA A 36 -7.48 -3.31 -12.09
C ALA A 36 -7.90 -1.97 -12.73
N GLY A 37 -8.15 -0.93 -11.92
CA GLY A 37 -8.46 0.42 -12.40
C GLY A 37 -7.34 1.04 -13.22
N VAL A 38 -6.09 0.95 -12.77
CA VAL A 38 -4.92 1.47 -13.50
C VAL A 38 -4.79 0.79 -14.87
N ILE A 39 -4.94 -0.52 -14.92
CA ILE A 39 -4.88 -1.29 -16.18
C ILE A 39 -6.02 -0.88 -17.11
N ALA A 40 -7.26 -0.78 -16.59
CA ALA A 40 -8.43 -0.37 -17.37
C ALA A 40 -8.29 1.05 -17.95
N ALA A 41 -7.55 1.93 -17.28
CA ALA A 41 -7.23 3.28 -17.74
C ALA A 41 -6.03 3.36 -18.69
N GLY A 42 -5.40 2.23 -19.03
CA GLY A 42 -4.24 2.17 -19.95
C GLY A 42 -2.88 2.43 -19.29
N GLY A 43 -2.80 2.46 -17.96
CA GLY A 43 -1.54 2.57 -17.21
C GLY A 43 -0.93 1.22 -16.85
N TYR A 44 0.31 1.25 -16.35
CA TYR A 44 0.99 0.09 -15.78
C TYR A 44 1.15 0.26 -14.26
N PRO A 45 0.48 -0.56 -13.43
CA PRO A 45 0.60 -0.44 -11.98
C PRO A 45 1.91 -1.03 -11.48
N VAL A 46 2.53 -0.36 -10.51
CA VAL A 46 3.68 -0.85 -9.75
C VAL A 46 3.38 -0.76 -8.27
N ASP A 47 3.28 -1.93 -7.64
CA ASP A 47 2.97 -2.04 -6.21
C ASP A 47 4.22 -2.02 -5.36
N PHE A 48 4.16 -1.28 -4.25
CA PHE A 48 5.06 -1.49 -3.14
C PHE A 48 4.44 -1.03 -1.82
N ASN A 49 5.02 -1.51 -0.72
CA ASN A 49 4.54 -1.21 0.62
C ASN A 49 5.48 -0.25 1.34
N THR A 50 4.90 0.48 2.29
CA THR A 50 5.64 1.24 3.31
C THR A 50 5.27 0.75 4.71
N VAL A 51 6.08 1.15 5.69
CA VAL A 51 5.90 0.79 7.10
C VAL A 51 4.66 1.45 7.69
N MET A 52 4.12 0.84 8.73
CA MET A 52 3.05 1.40 9.55
C MET A 52 3.25 1.01 11.01
N VAL A 53 2.65 1.80 11.89
CA VAL A 53 2.55 1.57 13.32
C VAL A 53 1.08 1.50 13.68
N THR A 54 0.76 0.91 14.84
CA THR A 54 -0.61 0.96 15.34
C THR A 54 -0.64 1.55 16.73
N ASP A 55 -1.19 2.76 16.80
CA ASP A 55 -1.39 3.51 18.04
C ASP A 55 -2.04 2.63 19.09
N GLY A 56 -3.17 1.97 18.79
CA GLY A 56 -3.87 1.11 19.75
C GLY A 56 -3.00 0.03 20.41
N ILE A 57 -1.93 -0.44 19.76
CA ILE A 57 -0.96 -1.38 20.34
C ILE A 57 0.20 -0.66 21.04
N SER A 58 0.71 0.44 20.46
CA SER A 58 1.86 1.17 21.00
C SER A 58 1.50 2.06 22.20
N MET A 59 0.23 2.41 22.37
CA MET A 59 -0.28 3.28 23.43
C MET A 59 0.19 2.84 24.83
N GLY A 60 0.72 3.79 25.60
CA GLY A 60 1.20 3.54 26.97
C GLY A 60 2.58 2.88 27.07
N THR A 61 3.27 2.62 25.95
CA THR A 61 4.61 2.02 25.92
C THR A 61 5.64 2.99 25.31
N PRO A 62 6.96 2.73 25.44
CA PRO A 62 7.98 3.48 24.70
C PRO A 62 7.79 3.46 23.18
N GLY A 63 7.04 2.49 22.64
CA GLY A 63 6.73 2.39 21.21
C GLY A 63 5.92 3.58 20.68
N MET A 64 5.12 4.26 21.53
CA MET A 64 4.35 5.44 21.10
C MET A 64 5.25 6.60 20.63
N LYS A 65 6.53 6.60 21.01
CA LYS A 65 7.53 7.56 20.50
C LYS A 65 7.76 7.44 18.99
N ALA A 66 7.38 6.32 18.38
CA ALA A 66 7.49 6.08 16.95
C ALA A 66 6.17 6.31 16.18
N SER A 67 5.07 6.73 16.84
CA SER A 67 3.77 6.91 16.15
C SER A 67 3.72 8.09 15.19
N LEU A 68 4.33 9.22 15.57
CA LEU A 68 4.20 10.49 14.85
C LEU A 68 5.38 10.80 13.91
N ILE A 69 6.51 10.09 14.09
CA ILE A 69 7.78 10.42 13.44
C ILE A 69 7.82 10.05 11.96
#